data_AF-A0A431WF90-F1
#
_entry.id   AF-A0A431WF90-F1
#
_cell.length_a   1.000
_cell.length_b   1.000
_cell.length_c   1.000
_cell.angle_alpha   90.00
_cell.angle_beta   90.00
_cell.angle_gamma   90.00
#
_symmetry.space_group_name_H-M   'P 1'
#
loop_
_entity.id
_entity.type
_entity.pdbx_description
1 polymer ?
#
loop_
_entity_poly.entity_id
_entity_poly.type
_entity_poly.pdbx_seq_one_letter_code
_entity_poly.pdbx_strand_id
1 'polypeptide(L)' 'MFSLSKAALILTFFYFILWCAGPLVFDANAIWYGVPLWFWLSCIGAPLTLIILLINLVGKIDD' A
#
# COMPACT_ATOMS: atom_id res chain seq x y z
N MET A 1 -0.62 -1.86 23.74
CA MET A 1 -1.64 -1.53 22.72
C MET A 1 -0.94 -1.15 21.43
N PHE A 2 -0.77 -2.08 20.48
CA PHE A 2 -0.46 -1.68 19.11
C PHE A 2 -1.68 -0.94 18.58
N SER A 3 -1.65 0.39 18.68
CA SER A 3 -2.78 1.21 18.27
C SER A 3 -3.04 0.98 16.79
N LEU A 4 -4.23 0.50 16.45
CA LEU A 4 -4.73 0.40 15.07
C LEU A 4 -4.47 1.69 14.29
N SER A 5 -4.47 2.84 14.96
CA SER A 5 -4.11 4.14 14.40
C SER A 5 -2.67 4.18 13.88
N LYS A 6 -1.69 3.60 14.58
CA LYS A 6 -0.28 3.58 14.16
C LYS A 6 -0.08 2.66 12.96
N ALA A 7 -0.78 1.53 12.94
CA ALA A 7 -0.84 0.61 11.81
C ALA A 7 -1.42 1.29 10.56
N ALA A 8 -2.58 1.96 10.71
CA ALA A 8 -3.20 2.73 9.64
C ALA A 8 -2.28 3.83 9.12
N LEU A 9 -1.61 4.58 10.03
CA LEU A 9 -0.71 5.68 9.64
C LEU A 9 0.50 5.18 8.85
N ILE A 10 1.10 4.05 9.26
CA ILE A 10 2.19 3.40 8.51
C ILE A 10 1.70 2.94 7.14
N LEU A 11 0.49 2.38 7.06
CA LEU A 11 -0.09 1.92 5.81
C LEU A 11 -0.35 3.06 4.83
N THR A 12 -0.91 4.17 5.32
CA THR A 12 -1.16 5.37 4.52
C THR A 12 0.14 5.99 4.05
N PHE A 13 1.18 5.97 4.89
CA PHE A 13 2.50 6.49 4.54
C PHE A 13 3.18 5.64 3.47
N PHE A 14 3.12 4.31 3.59
CA PHE A 14 3.60 3.39 2.55
C PHE A 14 2.83 3.53 1.25
N TYR A 15 1.51 3.68 1.34
CA TYR A 15 0.67 3.96 0.18
C TYR A 15 1.05 5.28 -0.49
N PHE A 16 1.38 6.31 0.28
CA PHE A 16 1.78 7.62 -0.25
C PHE A 16 3.16 7.60 -0.92
N ILE A 17 4.17 6.98 -0.29
CA ILE A 17 5.50 6.78 -0.89
C ILE A 17 5.40 5.91 -2.13
N LEU A 18 4.61 4.83 -1.98
CA LEU A 18 3.94 4.07 -3.01
C LEU A 18 3.67 5.02 -4.18
N TRP A 19 2.61 5.80 -3.98
CA TRP A 19 1.96 6.67 -4.95
C TRP A 19 2.90 7.63 -5.66
N CYS A 20 3.80 8.26 -4.91
CA CYS A 20 4.77 9.20 -5.44
C CYS A 20 5.89 8.52 -6.24
N ALA A 21 6.26 7.27 -5.92
CA ALA A 21 7.23 6.50 -6.71
C ALA A 21 6.69 6.12 -8.08
N GLY A 22 5.36 6.15 -8.28
CA GLY A 22 4.73 5.85 -9.55
C GLY A 22 5.13 6.70 -10.73
N PRO A 23 4.83 8.00 -10.71
CA PRO A 23 5.26 8.88 -11.79
C PRO A 23 6.79 9.00 -11.90
N LEU A 24 7.55 8.61 -10.86
CA LEU A 24 9.01 8.66 -10.86
C LEU A 24 9.66 7.42 -11.49
N VAL A 25 9.03 6.24 -11.36
CA VAL A 25 9.56 4.95 -11.84
C VAL A 25 8.92 4.53 -13.16
N PHE A 26 7.66 4.90 -13.41
CA PHE A 26 6.95 4.56 -14.64
C PHE A 26 6.87 5.76 -15.57
N ASP A 27 7.64 5.67 -16.65
CA ASP A 27 7.56 6.54 -17.82
C ASP A 27 6.13 6.61 -18.37
N ALA A 28 5.72 7.78 -18.85
CA ALA A 28 4.34 8.21 -19.14
C ALA A 28 3.56 7.35 -20.16
N ASN A 29 4.15 6.28 -20.68
CA ASN A 29 3.62 5.44 -21.74
C ASN A 29 2.85 4.20 -21.26
N ALA A 30 2.88 3.87 -19.96
CA ALA A 30 2.18 2.71 -19.42
C ALA A 30 0.72 3.03 -19.05
N ILE A 31 -0.07 3.47 -20.02
CA ILE A 31 -1.49 3.81 -19.85
C ILE A 31 -2.31 2.56 -20.18
N TRP A 32 -2.96 1.95 -19.18
CA TRP A 32 -3.84 0.79 -19.37
C TRP A 32 -5.26 1.17 -18.95
N TYR A 33 -6.22 1.04 -19.86
CA TYR A 33 -7.62 1.44 -19.63
C TYR A 33 -7.83 2.94 -19.29
N GLY A 34 -6.95 3.82 -19.81
CA GLY A 34 -7.03 5.27 -19.57
C GLY A 34 -6.46 5.73 -18.22
N VAL A 35 -5.87 4.82 -17.45
CA VAL A 35 -5.17 5.12 -16.19
C VAL A 35 -3.77 4.53 -16.19
N PRO A 36 -2.80 5.12 -15.48
CA PRO A 36 -1.46 4.55 -15.40
C PRO A 36 -1.51 3.15 -14.79
N LEU A 37 -0.78 2.19 -15.37
CA LEU A 37 -0.59 0.84 -14.81
C LEU A 37 -0.13 0.86 -13.35
N TRP A 38 0.62 1.90 -13.01
CA TRP A 38 1.14 2.09 -11.68
C TRP A 38 0.02 2.42 -10.64
N PHE A 39 -1.06 3.07 -11.07
CA PHE A 39 -2.26 3.29 -10.26
C PHE A 39 -2.93 1.96 -9.88
N TRP A 40 -2.99 1.01 -10.82
CA TRP A 40 -3.52 -0.34 -10.56
C TRP A 40 -2.68 -1.09 -9.53
N LEU A 41 -1.36 -0.97 -9.62
CA LEU A 41 -0.42 -1.53 -8.66
C LEU A 41 -0.61 -0.95 -7.25
N SER A 42 -0.85 0.37 -7.13
CA SER A 42 -1.23 0.98 -5.85
C SER A 42 -2.54 0.44 -5.30
N CYS A 43 -3.53 0.28 -6.16
CA CYS A 43 -4.87 -0.16 -5.79
C CYS A 43 -4.87 -1.60 -5.23
N ILE A 44 -3.96 -2.46 -5.72
CA ILE A 44 -3.78 -3.83 -5.23
C ILE A 44 -2.78 -3.89 -4.07
N GLY A 45 -1.70 -3.09 -4.13
CA GLY A 45 -0.64 -3.09 -3.11
C GLY A 45 -1.13 -2.62 -1.74
N ALA A 46 -1.99 -1.60 -1.70
CA ALA A 46 -2.54 -1.09 -0.43
C ALA A 46 -3.31 -2.14 0.37
N PRO A 47 -4.33 -2.83 -0.19
CA PRO A 47 -5.06 -3.87 0.53
C PRO A 47 -4.19 -5.09 0.84
N LEU A 48 -3.25 -5.46 -0.03
CA LEU A 48 -2.34 -6.58 0.24
C LEU A 48 -1.44 -6.30 1.46
N THR A 49 -0.89 -5.09 1.53
CA THR A 49 -0.07 -4.64 2.67
C THR A 49 -0.89 -4.57 3.94
N LEU A 50 -2.16 -4.15 3.85
CA LEU A 50 -3.11 -4.16 4.97
C LEU A 50 -3.28 -5.58 5.53
N ILE A 51 -3.52 -6.55 4.65
CA ILE A 51 -3.72 -7.96 5.02
C ILE A 51 -2.48 -8.51 5.72
N ILE A 52 -1.28 -8.32 5.15
CA ILE A 52 -0.02 -8.80 5.75
C ILE A 52 0.21 -8.18 7.12
N LEU A 53 -0.07 -6.88 7.27
CA LEU A 53 0.11 -6.17 8.52
C LEU A 53 -0.91 -6.63 9.57
N LEU A 54 -2.15 -6.88 9.17
CA LEU A 54 -3.19 -7.41 10.04
C LEU A 54 -2.84 -8.83 10.52
N ILE A 55 -2.38 -9.71 9.63
CA ILE A 55 -1.92 -11.06 9.98
C ILE A 55 -0.79 -11.01 11.00
N ASN A 56 0.23 -10.15 10.79
CA ASN A 56 1.31 -9.97 11.75
C ASN A 56 0.83 -9.42 13.09
N LEU A 57 -0.13 -8.49 13.08
CA LEU A 57 -0.64 -7.87 14.30
C LEU A 57 -1.48 -8.87 15.12
N VAL A 58 -2.31 -9.68 14.44
CA VAL A 58 -3.09 -10.76 15.05
C VAL A 58 -2.17 -11.86 15.58
N GLY A 59 -1.18 -12.32 14.79
CA GLY A 59 -0.26 -13.37 15.23
C GLY A 59 0.59 -12.96 16.43
N LYS A 60 0.87 -11.66 16.60
CA LYS A 60 1.61 -11.11 17.75
C LYS A 60 0.74 -10.84 18.99
N ILE A 61 -0.58 -10.99 18.89
CA ILE A 61 -1.53 -10.88 20.01
C ILE A 61 -1.82 -12.27 20.60
N ASP A 62 -1.68 -13.33 19.80
CA ASP A 62 -1.89 -14.73 20.20
C ASP A 62 -0.66 -15.38 20.87
N ASP A 63 0.52 -14.73 20.82
CA ASP A 63 1.77 -15.08 21.51
C ASP A 63 1.98 -14.21 22.77
#